data_AF-A0A953ICE3-F1
#
_entry.id   AF-A0A953ICE3-F1
#
_cell.length_a   1.000
_cell.length_b   1.000
_cell.length_c   1.000
_cell.angle_alpha   90.00
_cell.angle_beta   90.00
_cell.angle_gamma   90.00
#
_symmetry.space_group_name_H-M   'P 1'
#
loop_
_entity.id
_entity.type
_entity.pdbx_description
1 polymer ?
#
loop_
_entity_poly.entity_id
_entity_poly.type
_entity_poly.pdbx_seq_one_letter_code
_entity_poly.pdbx_strand_id
1 'polypeptide(L)' 'MNIKLRDEYLLKRRKKRISQKELAEYLNCSQSLLSRYERAECDMSKEKVELYRRYIDEK' A
#
# COMPACT_ATOMS: atom_id res chain seq x y z
N MET A 1 -5.17 9.47 9.70
CA MET A 1 -5.60 8.61 8.58
C MET A 1 -6.65 7.64 9.10
N ASN A 2 -7.79 7.48 8.44
CA ASN A 2 -8.86 6.59 8.89
C ASN A 2 -8.38 5.14 8.77
N ILE A 3 -8.24 4.41 9.88
CA ILE A 3 -7.71 3.03 9.94
C ILE A 3 -8.43 2.13 8.92
N LYS A 4 -9.75 2.34 8.77
CA LYS A 4 -10.61 1.65 7.81
C LYS A 4 -10.09 1.66 6.37
N LEU A 5 -9.63 2.80 5.87
CA LEU A 5 -9.23 2.93 4.46
C LEU A 5 -7.92 2.18 4.17
N ARG A 6 -7.00 2.12 5.13
CA ARG A 6 -5.76 1.37 4.98
C ARG A 6 -6.03 -0.13 4.89
N ASP A 7 -6.88 -0.63 5.80
CA ASP A 7 -7.28 -2.03 5.86
C ASP A 7 -8.08 -2.46 4.62
N GLU A 8 -8.97 -1.59 4.12
CA GLU A 8 -9.70 -1.81 2.87
C GLU A 8 -8.77 -2.04 1.68
N TYR A 9 -7.77 -1.17 1.51
CA TYR A 9 -6.82 -1.32 0.41
C TYR A 9 -5.86 -2.50 0.61
N LEU A 10 -5.49 -2.83 1.85
CA LEU A 10 -4.75 -4.07 2.15
C LEU A 10 -5.53 -5.30 1.66
N LEU A 11 -6.82 -5.37 1.98
CA LEU A 11 -7.69 -6.46 1.54
C LEU A 11 -7.83 -6.46 0.01
N LYS A 12 -8.01 -5.29 -0.62
CA LYS A 12 -8.11 -5.15 -2.07
C LYS A 12 -6.83 -5.62 -2.77
N ARG A 13 -5.66 -5.21 -2.28
CA ARG A 13 -4.34 -5.65 -2.76
C ARG A 13 -4.22 -7.17 -2.74
N ARG A 14 -4.57 -7.80 -1.61
CA ARG A 14 -4.51 -9.25 -1.43
C ARG A 14 -5.48 -9.98 -2.37
N LYS A 15 -6.71 -9.49 -2.52
CA LYS A 15 -7.70 -10.04 -3.47
C LYS A 15 -7.20 -10.01 -4.91
N LYS A 16 -6.54 -8.91 -5.30
CA LYS A 16 -5.91 -8.75 -6.63
C LYS A 16 -4.57 -9.47 -6.78
N ARG A 17 -4.11 -10.20 -5.75
CA ARG A 17 -2.80 -10.89 -5.70
C ARG A 17 -1.61 -9.98 -6.01
N ILE A 18 -1.73 -8.68 -5.72
CA ILE A 18 -0.64 -7.72 -5.88
C ILE A 18 0.36 -7.95 -4.75
N SER A 19 1.61 -8.26 -5.08
CA SER A 19 2.64 -8.51 -4.08
C SER A 19 3.15 -7.19 -3.48
N GLN A 20 3.63 -7.22 -2.24
CA GLN A 20 4.27 -6.05 -1.65
C GLN A 20 5.57 -5.68 -2.39
N LYS A 21 6.27 -6.66 -2.96
CA LYS A 21 7.48 -6.43 -3.75
C LYS A 21 7.19 -5.59 -4.99
N GLU A 22 6.20 -6.00 -5.77
CA GLU A 22 5.76 -5.29 -6.98
C GLU A 22 5.31 -3.86 -6.65
N LEU A 23 4.55 -3.71 -5.56
CA LEU A 23 4.08 -2.40 -5.13
C LEU A 23 5.23 -1.51 -4.63
N ALA A 24 6.23 -2.10 -3.97
CA ALA A 24 7.42 -1.41 -3.49
C ALA A 24 8.27 -0.90 -4.65
N GLU A 25 8.41 -1.71 -5.70
CA GLU A 25 9.07 -1.33 -6.95
C GLU A 25 8.35 -0.15 -7.63
N TYR A 26 7.00 -0.21 -7.74
CA TYR A 26 6.21 0.90 -8.29
C TYR A 26 6.33 2.20 -7.48
N LEU A 27 6.34 2.08 -6.15
CA LEU A 27 6.40 3.23 -5.22
C LEU A 27 7.83 3.73 -4.95
N ASN A 28 8.83 3.10 -5.57
CA ASN A 28 10.26 3.33 -5.31
C ASN A 28 10.57 3.40 -3.80
N CYS A 29 10.17 2.35 -3.08
CA CYS A 29 10.38 2.24 -1.64
C CYS A 29 10.72 0.81 -1.24
N SER A 30 11.05 0.60 0.03
CA SER A 30 11.31 -0.76 0.52
C SER A 30 10.01 -1.52 0.77
N GLN A 31 10.03 -2.83 0.52
CA GLN A 31 8.94 -3.72 0.90
C GLN A 31 8.63 -3.64 2.41
N SER A 32 9.67 -3.42 3.23
CA SER A 32 9.53 -3.24 4.67
C SER A 32 8.72 -2.00 5.04
N LEU A 33 8.87 -0.89 4.31
CA LEU A 33 8.06 0.32 4.51
C LEU A 33 6.57 0.01 4.26
N LEU A 34 6.25 -0.71 3.19
CA LEU A 34 4.87 -1.11 2.90
C LEU A 34 4.31 -2.04 3.97
N SER A 35 5.08 -3.02 4.41
CA SER A 35 4.64 -3.93 5.48
C SER A 35 4.35 -3.20 6.79
N ARG A 36 5.20 -2.25 7.18
CA ARG A 36 4.99 -1.41 8.38
C ARG A 36 3.80 -0.47 8.20
N TYR A 37 3.66 0.11 7.02
CA TYR A 37 2.50 0.92 6.68
C TYR A 37 1.22 0.10 6.81
N GLU A 38 1.10 -1.04 6.15
CA GLU A 38 -0.10 -1.90 6.18
C GLU A 38 -0.46 -2.39 7.60
N ARG A 39 0.53 -2.50 8.50
CA ARG A 39 0.32 -2.87 9.92
C ARG A 39 0.09 -1.67 10.85
N ALA A 40 -0.10 -0.47 10.29
CA ALA A 40 -0.26 0.77 11.04
C ALA A 40 0.94 1.15 11.94
N GLU A 41 2.12 0.60 11.68
CA GLU A 41 3.34 0.89 12.47
C GLU A 41 4.09 2.13 11.97
N CYS A 42 3.83 2.56 10.75
CA CYS A 42 4.33 3.83 10.22
C CYS A 42 3.36 4.43 9.21
N ASP A 43 3.61 5.69 8.89
CA ASP A 43 2.96 6.36 7.77
C ASP A 43 3.91 6.48 6.58
N MET A 44 3.33 6.68 5.40
CA MET A 44 4.05 7.05 4.18
C MET A 44 3.72 8.50 3.83
N SER A 45 4.53 9.11 2.97
CA SER A 45 4.17 10.41 2.39
C SER A 45 2.82 10.34 1.68
N LYS A 46 2.07 11.46 1.66
CA LYS A 46 0.75 11.53 1.02
C LYS A 46 0.79 11.06 -0.44
N GLU A 47 1.81 11.50 -1.18
CA GLU A 47 2.06 11.08 -2.56
C GLU A 47 2.16 9.56 -2.72
N LYS A 48 2.95 8.89 -1.86
CA LYS A 48 3.08 7.42 -1.88
C LYS A 48 1.78 6.72 -1.53
N VAL A 49 0.98 7.29 -0.62
CA VAL A 49 -0.34 6.74 -0.27
C VAL A 49 -1.31 6.86 -1.46
N GLU A 50 -1.27 7.95 -2.21
CA GLU A 50 -2.09 8.13 -3.42
C GLU A 50 -1.68 7.16 -4.52
N LEU A 51 -0.38 7.03 -4.80
CA LEU A 51 0.15 6.07 -5.77
C LEU A 51 -0.17 4.62 -5.37
N TYR A 52 -0.08 4.28 -4.08
CA TYR A 52 -0.43 2.97 -3.52
C TYR A 52 -1.88 2.61 -3.88
N ARG A 53 -2.80 3.56 -3.67
CA ARG A 53 -4.22 3.38 -3.97
C ARG A 53 -4.47 3.28 -5.47
N ARG A 54 -3.92 4.20 -6.25
CA ARG A 54 -4.05 4.24 -7.72
C ARG A 54 -3.62 2.92 -8.34
N TYR A 55 -2.45 2.41 -7.95
CA TYR A 55 -1.93 1.15 -8.47
C TYR A 55 -2.86 -0.04 -8.19
N ILE A 56 -3.39 -0.11 -6.96
CA ILE A 56 -4.33 -1.17 -6.57
C ILE A 56 -5.67 -1.00 -7.32
N ASP A 57 -6.09 0.22 -7.61
CA ASP A 57 -7.36 0.51 -8.28
C ASP A 57 -7.31 0.18 -9.78
N GLU A 58 -6.23 0.51 -10.46
CA GLU A 58 -6.04 0.37 -11.91
C GLU A 58 -5.75 -1.07 -12.40
N LYS A 59 -5.23 -1.94 -11.52
CA LYS A 59 -4.84 -3.32 -11.89
C LYS A 59 -6.00 -4.32 -11.86
#